data_AF-A0A920UPX7-F1
#
_entry.id   AF-A0A920UPX7-F1
#
_cell.length_a   1.000
_cell.length_b   1.000
_cell.length_c   1.000
_cell.angle_alpha   90.00
_cell.angle_beta   90.00
_cell.angle_gamma   90.00
#
_symmetry.space_group_name_H-M   'P 1'
#
loop_
_entity.id
_entity.type
_entity.pdbx_description
1 polymer ?
#
loop_
_entity_poly.entity_id
_entity_poly.type
_entity_poly.pdbx_seq_one_letter_code
_entity_poly.pdbx_strand_id
1 'polypeptide(L)' 'MLDLWLKQNVNTLHHISCTCKMGPSTDPMSVVDQFGKVHGIGSLRVADASIMPDVPRANTNLPTMMIGEE' A
#
# COMPACT_ATOMS: atom_id res chain seq x y z
N MET A 1 -0.62 -1.28 -33.46
CA MET A 1 -2.00 -0.77 -33.31
C MET A 1 -2.50 -0.93 -31.88
N LEU A 2 -2.39 -2.13 -31.28
CA LEU A 2 -2.80 -2.38 -29.89
C LEU A 2 -2.07 -1.52 -28.84
N ASP A 3 -0.74 -1.36 -28.94
CA ASP A 3 0.03 -0.57 -27.97
C ASP A 3 -0.36 0.91 -27.93
N LEU A 4 -0.70 1.48 -29.09
CA LEU A 4 -1.18 2.85 -29.19
C LEU A 4 -2.55 3.00 -28.53
N TRP A 5 -3.45 2.04 -28.76
CA TRP A 5 -4.74 2.01 -28.11
C TRP A 5 -4.62 1.88 -26.59
N LEU A 6 -3.73 1.00 -26.09
CA LEU A 6 -3.46 0.87 -24.65
C LEU A 6 -2.96 2.18 -24.04
N LYS A 7 -1.96 2.82 -24.65
CA LYS A 7 -1.43 4.11 -24.15
C LYS A 7 -2.48 5.21 -24.08
N GLN A 8 -3.52 5.15 -24.91
CA GLN A 8 -4.61 6.14 -24.92
C GLN A 8 -5.76 5.81 -23.97
N ASN A 9 -5.94 4.54 -23.60
CA ASN A 9 -7.15 4.08 -22.90
C ASN A 9 -6.89 3.42 -21.54
N VAL A 10 -5.65 3.10 -21.18
CA VAL A 10 -5.33 2.61 -19.83
C VAL A 10 -5.60 3.71 -18.81
N ASN A 11 -6.29 3.34 -17.74
CA ASN A 11 -6.56 4.21 -16.61
C ASN A 11 -6.43 3.42 -15.30
N THR A 12 -6.40 4.14 -14.18
CA THR A 12 -6.39 3.54 -12.85
C THR A 12 -7.77 2.98 -12.50
N LEU A 13 -7.79 1.91 -11.70
CA LEU A 13 -8.99 1.43 -10.99
C LEU A 13 -9.05 1.96 -9.55
N HIS A 14 -8.23 2.95 -9.22
CA HIS A 14 -8.17 3.61 -7.91
C HIS A 14 -7.69 2.70 -6.75
N HIS A 15 -6.89 1.68 -7.05
CA HIS A 15 -6.28 0.78 -6.06
C HIS A 15 -4.86 1.23 -5.63
N ILE A 16 -4.66 2.53 -5.37
CA ILE A 16 -3.35 3.07 -4.97
C ILE A 16 -3.00 2.56 -3.57
N SER A 17 -1.82 1.97 -3.42
CA SER A 17 -1.38 1.27 -2.20
C SER A 17 0.15 1.18 -2.15
N CYS A 18 0.68 0.59 -1.06
CA CYS A 18 2.07 0.15 -0.91
C CYS A 18 3.17 1.23 -0.77
N THR A 19 2.83 2.51 -0.73
CA THR A 19 3.82 3.60 -0.63
C THR A 19 4.51 3.71 0.74
N CYS A 20 3.93 3.13 1.79
CA CYS A 20 4.49 3.05 3.14
C CYS A 20 4.65 1.58 3.57
N LYS A 21 5.24 0.77 2.68
CA LYS A 21 5.35 -0.69 2.77
C LYS A 21 5.62 -1.20 4.20
N MET A 22 4.75 -2.08 4.69
CA MET A 22 4.96 -2.86 5.91
C MET A 22 6.03 -3.94 5.68
N GLY A 23 6.98 -4.05 6.61
CA GLY A 23 8.05 -5.04 6.52
C GLY A 23 9.04 -5.00 7.69
N PRO A 24 9.99 -5.95 7.74
CA PRO A 24 11.03 -5.95 8.75
C PRO A 24 11.97 -4.75 8.53
N SER A 25 12.55 -4.19 9.60
CA SER A 25 13.48 -3.06 9.52
C SER A 25 14.76 -3.34 8.70
N THR A 26 15.02 -4.61 8.39
CA THR A 26 16.10 -5.04 7.49
C THR A 26 15.74 -4.90 6.00
N ASP A 27 14.46 -4.75 5.66
CA ASP A 27 14.03 -4.43 4.30
C ASP A 27 14.20 -2.92 4.05
N PRO A 28 15.12 -2.50 3.15
CA PRO A 28 15.39 -1.09 2.90
C PRO A 28 14.21 -0.33 2.30
N MET A 29 13.19 -1.03 1.79
CA MET A 29 11.96 -0.42 1.25
C MET A 29 10.84 -0.34 2.30
N SER A 30 11.02 -0.93 3.49
CA SER A 30 9.99 -0.89 4.53
C SER A 30 9.94 0.46 5.23
N VAL A 31 8.71 0.91 5.53
CA VAL A 31 8.45 2.18 6.22
C VAL A 31 7.85 1.93 7.61
N VAL A 32 7.03 0.87 7.74
CA VAL A 32 6.39 0.51 9.00
C VAL A 32 6.63 -0.95 9.39
N ASP A 33 6.54 -1.24 10.68
CA ASP A 33 6.50 -2.60 11.20
C ASP A 33 5.12 -3.26 11.03
N GLN A 34 5.00 -4.52 11.47
CA GLN A 34 3.75 -5.31 11.40
C GLN A 34 2.58 -4.74 12.22
N PHE A 35 2.81 -3.70 13.03
CA PHE A 35 1.80 -3.00 13.82
C PHE A 35 1.53 -1.59 13.27
N GLY A 36 2.02 -1.29 12.07
CA GLY A 36 1.89 0.01 11.41
C GLY A 36 2.76 1.10 12.02
N LYS A 37 3.70 0.80 12.92
CA LYS A 37 4.58 1.81 13.54
C LYS A 37 5.69 2.22 12.58
N VAL A 38 5.91 3.53 12.46
CA VAL A 38 6.96 4.06 11.58
C VAL A 38 8.34 3.76 12.14
N HIS A 39 9.22 3.20 11.32
CA HIS A 39 10.59 2.90 11.71
C HIS A 39 11.34 4.18 12.11
N GLY A 40 12.01 4.15 13.26
CA GLY A 40 12.81 5.29 13.76
C GLY A 40 12.00 6.46 14.34
N ILE A 41 10.67 6.43 14.33
CA ILE A 41 9.81 7.50 14.87
C ILE A 41 8.88 6.93 15.95
N GLY A 42 8.97 7.50 17.16
CA GLY A 42 8.09 7.15 18.26
C GLY A 42 6.67 7.69 18.07
N SER A 43 5.68 6.93 18.53
CA SER A 43 4.27 7.36 18.61
C SER A 43 3.62 7.77 17.28
N LEU A 44 4.15 7.30 16.14
CA LEU A 44 3.58 7.52 14.81
C LEU A 44 3.19 6.19 14.16
N ARG A 45 1.99 6.13 13.60
CA ARG A 45 1.48 4.96 12.86
C ARG A 45 0.86 5.36 11.53
N VAL A 46 0.85 4.41 10.60
CA VAL A 46 0.13 4.49 9.33
C VAL A 46 -0.92 3.37 9.30
N ALA A 47 -2.17 3.72 9.01
CA ALA A 47 -3.32 2.81 9.06
C ALA A 47 -4.22 3.00 7.83
N ASP A 48 -3.64 2.87 6.63
CA ASP A 48 -4.36 2.91 5.36
C ASP A 48 -3.72 1.97 4.33
N ALA A 49 -4.20 1.98 3.08
CA ALA A 49 -3.71 1.11 2.01
C ALA A 49 -2.21 1.26 1.67
N SER A 50 -1.57 2.35 2.08
CA SER A 50 -0.15 2.56 1.82
C SER A 50 0.73 1.52 2.52
N ILE A 51 0.27 0.91 3.62
CA ILE A 51 1.08 -0.06 4.37
C ILE A 51 1.12 -1.45 3.72
N MET A 52 0.21 -1.74 2.78
CA MET A 52 0.15 -3.04 2.12
C MET A 52 1.51 -3.39 1.51
N PRO A 53 2.06 -4.60 1.71
CA PRO A 53 3.37 -4.95 1.19
C PRO A 53 3.39 -5.15 -0.34
N ASP A 54 2.23 -5.44 -0.93
CA ASP A 54 1.98 -5.60 -2.37
C ASP A 54 0.51 -5.29 -2.68
N VAL A 55 0.19 -5.04 -3.94
CA VAL A 55 -1.16 -4.70 -4.40
C VAL A 55 -2.09 -5.90 -4.19
N PRO A 56 -3.18 -5.76 -3.42
CA PRO A 56 -4.11 -6.86 -3.18
C PRO A 56 -4.82 -7.24 -4.49
N ARG A 57 -5.01 -8.54 -4.70
CA ARG A 57 -5.82 -9.08 -5.81
C ARG A 57 -7.32 -9.02 -5.50
N ALA A 58 -7.77 -7.88 -5.00
CA ALA A 58 -9.15 -7.60 -4.61
C ALA A 58 -9.40 -6.08 -4.61
N ASN A 59 -10.67 -5.67 -4.51
CA ASN A 59 -11.03 -4.28 -4.30
C ASN A 59 -10.42 -3.77 -2.98
N THR A 60 -9.70 -2.65 -3.04
CA THR A 60 -8.88 -2.16 -1.92
C THR A 60 -9.68 -1.67 -0.71
N ASN A 61 -10.99 -1.41 -0.88
CA ASN A 61 -11.86 -0.90 0.19
C ASN A 61 -11.89 -1.80 1.44
N LEU A 62 -12.22 -3.09 1.26
CA LEU A 62 -12.33 -4.03 2.39
C LEU A 62 -10.99 -4.20 3.13
N PRO A 63 -9.86 -4.49 2.45
CA PRO A 63 -8.56 -4.55 3.11
C PRO A 63 -8.18 -3.25 3.83
N THR A 64 -8.53 -2.08 3.28
CA THR A 64 -8.22 -0.79 3.92
C THR A 64 -9.03 -0.58 5.20
N MET A 65 -10.32 -0.95 5.20
CA MET A 65 -11.14 -0.90 6.42
C MET A 65 -10.58 -1.83 7.50
N MET A 66 -10.19 -3.06 7.14
CA MET A 66 -9.58 -3.99 8.10
C MET A 66 -8.28 -3.44 8.70
N ILE A 67 -7.45 -2.75 7.91
CA ILE A 67 -6.23 -2.09 8.40
C ILE A 67 -6.56 -0.95 9.37
N GLY A 68 -7.65 -0.21 9.13
CA GLY A 68 -8.06 0.92 9.97
C GLY A 68 -8.83 0.53 11.23
N GLU A 69 -9.38 -0.69 11.31
CA GLU A 69 -10.08 -1.20 12.51
C GLU A 69 -9.14 -1.67 13.63
N GLU A 70 -7.89 -2.00 13.30
CA GLU A 70 -6.87 -2.53 14.22
C GLU A 70 -6.25 -1.47 15.16
#